data_AF-A0A161I7Y2-F1
#
_entry.id   AF-A0A161I7Y2-F1
#
_cell.length_a   1.000
_cell.length_b   1.000
_cell.length_c   1.000
_cell.angle_alpha   90.00
_cell.angle_beta   90.00
_cell.angle_gamma   90.00
#
_symmetry.space_group_name_H-M   'P 1'
#
loop_
_entity.id
_entity.type
_entity.pdbx_description
1 polymer ?
#
loop_
_entity_poly.entity_id
_entity_poly.type
_entity_poly.pdbx_seq_one_letter_code
_entity_poly.pdbx_strand_id
1 'polypeptide(L)'
;MTRRRHLRSLPALTLVAALALAGCTDDSPSDDATAEGSPAVTPSQSAGTATGSAAPDDDPSASPEADEDAASPSAEPSEGSGGDADVDPTTGALAAVALAAAEADGTPYAIDTEAGSWQVDVAVDGASVEVTVDPTGTEVLGTRDDDLDAEDRAALGDATVQLPEAVQRVVSQTGGTLREADLDADAPASWSVSVTVGGAEQEFDVDTATGEVTEDTTD
;
A
#
# COMPACT_ATOMS: atom_id res chain seq x y z
N MET A 1 -1.63 -15.42 19.22
CA MET A 1 -2.78 -14.55 18.87
C MET A 1 -3.02 -14.72 17.38
N THR A 2 -4.13 -15.33 17.02
CA THR A 2 -4.44 -15.71 15.64
C THR A 2 -5.02 -14.49 14.94
N ARG A 3 -4.26 -13.86 14.02
CA ARG A 3 -4.76 -12.75 13.17
C ARG A 3 -6.03 -13.25 12.46
N ARG A 4 -7.19 -12.73 12.87
CA ARG A 4 -8.46 -12.95 12.16
C ARG A 4 -8.41 -12.03 10.95
N ARG A 5 -7.85 -12.54 9.85
CA ARG A 5 -8.17 -12.03 8.53
C ARG A 5 -9.68 -12.20 8.38
N HIS A 6 -10.42 -11.10 8.52
CA HIS A 6 -11.84 -11.08 8.20
C HIS A 6 -11.97 -11.25 6.69
N LEU A 7 -12.03 -12.50 6.23
CA LEU A 7 -12.64 -12.82 4.95
C LEU A 7 -14.10 -12.35 5.07
N ARG A 8 -14.37 -11.10 4.64
CA ARG A 8 -15.73 -10.59 4.49
C ARG A 8 -16.43 -11.52 3.50
N SER A 9 -17.34 -12.31 4.05
CA SER A 9 -18.18 -13.25 3.33
C SER A 9 -19.10 -12.47 2.40
N LEU A 10 -18.78 -12.47 1.10
CA LEU A 10 -19.59 -11.86 0.05
C LEU A 10 -21.04 -12.39 0.09
N PRO A 11 -22.07 -11.56 0.32
CA PRO A 11 -23.44 -11.95 0.01
C PRO A 11 -23.60 -11.96 -1.51
N ALA A 12 -23.84 -13.14 -2.08
CA ALA A 12 -24.19 -13.30 -3.48
C ALA A 12 -25.52 -12.56 -3.77
N LEU A 13 -25.42 -11.34 -4.30
CA LEU A 13 -26.57 -10.56 -4.73
C LEU A 13 -26.98 -11.04 -6.14
N THR A 14 -28.02 -11.87 -6.21
CA THR A 14 -28.72 -12.22 -7.45
C THR A 14 -29.37 -10.97 -8.06
N LEU A 15 -28.72 -10.36 -9.05
CA LEU A 15 -29.31 -9.30 -9.84
C LEU A 15 -30.10 -9.91 -11.02
N VAL A 16 -31.42 -9.95 -10.88
CA VAL A 16 -32.35 -10.17 -12.00
C VAL A 16 -32.72 -8.80 -12.57
N ALA A 17 -32.19 -8.46 -13.73
CA ALA A 17 -32.64 -7.31 -14.51
C ALA A 17 -32.86 -7.75 -15.97
N ALA A 18 -34.09 -8.19 -16.24
CA ALA A 18 -34.62 -8.21 -17.59
C ALA A 18 -35.45 -6.94 -17.77
N LEU A 19 -35.10 -6.07 -18.73
CA LEU A 19 -36.06 -5.29 -19.51
C LEU A 19 -35.39 -4.80 -20.80
N ALA A 20 -35.89 -5.28 -21.93
CA ALA A 20 -35.56 -4.82 -23.27
C ALA A 20 -36.29 -3.51 -23.59
N LEU A 21 -35.63 -2.58 -24.27
CA LEU A 21 -36.26 -1.62 -25.19
C LEU A 21 -35.26 -1.17 -26.27
N ALA A 22 -35.74 -1.23 -27.51
CA ALA A 22 -35.07 -0.90 -28.76
C ALA A 22 -35.02 0.61 -29.04
N GLY A 23 -34.05 1.06 -29.85
CA GLY A 23 -34.15 2.38 -30.53
C GLY A 23 -32.87 2.90 -31.19
N CYS A 24 -32.83 2.79 -32.52
CA CYS A 24 -32.13 3.57 -33.57
C CYS A 24 -30.66 4.01 -33.34
N THR A 25 -29.65 3.46 -34.01
CA THR A 25 -29.29 3.61 -35.44
C THR A 25 -29.41 5.06 -35.95
N ASP A 26 -28.29 5.77 -36.03
CA ASP A 26 -28.09 6.80 -37.04
C ASP A 26 -26.70 6.60 -37.65
N ASP A 27 -26.76 6.28 -38.93
CA ASP A 27 -25.70 5.93 -39.86
C ASP A 27 -25.22 7.24 -40.49
N SER A 28 -23.94 7.57 -40.34
CA SER A 28 -23.32 8.69 -41.06
C SER A 28 -22.06 8.19 -41.76
N PRO A 29 -22.15 7.92 -43.07
CA PRO A 29 -20.98 7.71 -43.90
C PRO A 29 -20.43 9.06 -44.37
N SER A 30 -19.12 9.25 -44.27
CA SER A 30 -18.39 10.18 -45.13
C SER A 30 -17.02 9.58 -45.43
N ASP A 31 -16.98 9.02 -46.63
CA ASP A 31 -15.85 8.47 -47.34
C ASP A 31 -14.82 9.55 -47.73
N ASP A 32 -13.57 9.11 -47.69
CA ASP A 32 -12.46 9.40 -48.60
C ASP A 32 -11.83 10.80 -48.72
N ALA A 33 -10.56 10.88 -48.31
CA ALA A 33 -9.50 11.39 -49.19
C ALA A 33 -8.11 10.95 -48.69
N THR A 34 -7.64 9.83 -49.24
CA THR A 34 -6.31 9.66 -49.87
C THR A 34 -5.14 10.55 -49.40
N ALA A 35 -4.12 9.94 -48.79
CA ALA A 35 -2.72 10.34 -48.96
C ALA A 35 -1.78 9.13 -48.79
N GLU A 36 -1.30 8.62 -49.93
CA GLU A 36 -0.19 7.66 -50.03
C GLU A 36 1.11 8.27 -49.49
N GLY A 37 1.85 7.48 -48.70
CA GLY A 37 3.15 7.90 -48.17
C GLY A 37 3.86 6.82 -47.36
N SER A 38 4.15 5.68 -47.99
CA SER A 38 5.18 4.76 -47.49
C SER A 38 6.56 5.32 -47.84
N PRO A 39 7.55 5.27 -46.93
CA PRO A 39 8.51 4.18 -47.09
C PRO A 39 8.98 3.50 -45.79
N ALA A 40 9.47 2.29 -46.04
CA ALA A 40 10.06 1.27 -45.19
C ALA A 40 11.28 1.68 -44.31
N VAL A 41 11.64 0.70 -43.47
CA VAL A 41 12.91 0.40 -42.74
C VAL A 41 13.08 1.08 -41.37
N THR A 42 13.44 0.42 -40.25
CA THR A 42 14.33 -0.74 -40.05
C THR A 42 14.13 -1.32 -38.63
N PRO A 43 14.07 -2.65 -38.39
CA PRO A 43 14.17 -3.22 -37.04
C PRO A 43 15.63 -3.31 -36.59
N SER A 44 15.97 -2.69 -35.46
CA SER A 44 17.29 -2.82 -34.83
C SER A 44 17.28 -4.02 -33.87
N GLN A 45 17.76 -5.16 -34.39
CA GLN A 45 17.95 -6.40 -33.67
C GLN A 45 19.40 -6.43 -33.15
N SER A 46 19.60 -6.26 -31.84
CA SER A 46 20.90 -6.52 -31.22
C SER A 46 20.94 -7.95 -30.69
N ALA A 47 21.46 -8.85 -31.52
CA ALA A 47 21.92 -10.16 -31.12
C ALA A 47 23.38 -10.05 -30.63
N GLY A 48 23.60 -10.35 -29.36
CA GLY A 48 24.93 -10.58 -28.79
C GLY A 48 25.08 -12.05 -28.42
N THR A 49 25.77 -12.82 -29.26
CA THR A 49 26.17 -14.20 -28.97
C THR A 49 27.68 -14.22 -28.76
N ALA A 50 28.16 -14.68 -27.62
CA ALA A 50 29.54 -15.13 -27.45
C ALA A 50 29.59 -16.34 -26.52
N THR A 51 29.85 -17.47 -27.16
CA THR A 51 30.17 -18.80 -26.63
C THR A 51 31.45 -18.81 -25.79
N GLY A 52 31.41 -19.48 -24.64
CA GLY A 52 32.58 -19.99 -23.91
C GLY A 52 32.27 -21.41 -23.40
N SER A 53 33.13 -22.37 -23.72
CA SER A 53 32.93 -23.82 -23.61
C SER A 53 33.91 -24.46 -22.61
N ALA A 54 33.46 -25.53 -21.94
CA ALA A 54 34.20 -26.63 -21.27
C ALA A 54 34.92 -26.31 -19.94
N ALA A 55 35.04 -27.18 -18.92
CA ALA A 55 34.57 -28.50 -18.40
C ALA A 55 35.41 -28.74 -17.10
N PRO A 56 35.43 -29.88 -16.35
CA PRO A 56 34.48 -30.97 -16.08
C PRO A 56 34.22 -31.18 -14.55
N ASP A 57 33.54 -32.30 -14.25
CA ASP A 57 33.26 -33.00 -12.99
C ASP A 57 34.32 -32.99 -11.87
N ASP A 58 33.85 -32.90 -10.62
CA ASP A 58 34.45 -33.59 -9.45
C ASP A 58 33.32 -33.91 -8.41
N ASP A 59 32.97 -35.19 -8.34
CA ASP A 59 32.25 -35.90 -7.25
C ASP A 59 33.33 -36.83 -6.63
N PRO A 60 33.46 -37.08 -5.29
CA PRO A 60 32.37 -37.50 -4.41
C PRO A 60 32.48 -37.11 -2.90
N SER A 61 31.39 -37.39 -2.19
CA SER A 61 31.26 -37.89 -0.81
C SER A 61 32.29 -37.55 0.27
N ALA A 62 31.79 -36.95 1.35
CA ALA A 62 32.05 -37.45 2.71
C ALA A 62 30.92 -37.04 3.68
N SER A 63 30.08 -38.00 4.07
CA SER A 63 29.42 -37.98 5.38
C SER A 63 30.45 -38.28 6.47
N PRO A 64 30.29 -37.70 7.65
CA PRO A 64 29.84 -38.56 8.76
C PRO A 64 28.70 -37.96 9.57
N GLU A 65 27.88 -38.88 10.06
CA GLU A 65 26.91 -38.69 11.14
C GLU A 65 27.60 -38.58 12.51
N ALA A 66 26.79 -38.12 13.48
CA ALA A 66 26.96 -38.07 14.93
C ALA A 66 27.66 -36.83 15.50
N ASP A 67 26.89 -35.98 16.18
CA ASP A 67 26.97 -35.93 17.64
C ASP A 67 25.66 -35.40 18.24
N GLU A 68 25.26 -36.07 19.31
CA GLU A 68 24.08 -35.81 20.13
C GLU A 68 24.33 -34.63 21.10
N ASP A 69 23.22 -34.01 21.51
CA ASP A 69 23.03 -33.38 22.82
C ASP A 69 23.89 -32.15 23.17
N ALA A 70 23.33 -30.98 22.88
CA ALA A 70 23.48 -29.83 23.77
C ALA A 70 22.21 -28.96 23.71
N ALA A 71 21.43 -29.00 24.78
CA ALA A 71 20.34 -28.07 25.05
C ALA A 71 20.85 -26.61 24.98
N SER A 72 20.55 -25.92 23.88
CA SER A 72 20.74 -24.48 23.77
C SER A 72 19.56 -23.77 24.43
N PRO A 73 19.81 -22.85 25.40
CA PRO A 73 18.74 -22.10 26.02
C PRO A 73 18.06 -21.21 24.97
N SER A 74 16.72 -21.29 24.93
CA SER A 74 15.88 -20.23 24.37
C SER A 74 16.22 -18.93 25.09
N ALA A 75 17.16 -18.17 24.52
CA ALA A 75 17.22 -16.74 24.73
C ALA A 75 16.09 -16.17 23.88
N GLU A 76 14.95 -15.93 24.53
CA GLU A 76 13.95 -15.02 23.99
C GLU A 76 14.69 -13.71 23.66
N PRO A 77 14.51 -13.12 22.46
CA PRO A 77 15.02 -11.79 22.23
C PRO A 77 14.30 -10.87 23.21
N SER A 78 15.01 -10.51 24.28
CA SER A 78 14.65 -9.35 25.06
C SER A 78 14.73 -8.18 24.09
N GLU A 79 13.58 -7.55 23.83
CA GLU A 79 13.46 -6.27 23.18
C GLU A 79 14.26 -5.26 24.00
N GLY A 80 15.56 -5.24 23.74
CA GLY A 80 16.48 -4.23 24.20
C GLY A 80 16.14 -2.98 23.43
N SER A 81 15.17 -2.24 23.95
CA SER A 81 14.89 -0.84 23.66
C SER A 81 16.21 -0.06 23.73
N GLY A 82 16.83 0.02 22.56
CA GLY A 82 18.16 0.56 22.35
C GLY A 82 18.04 1.96 21.80
N GLY A 83 17.80 2.92 22.70
CA GLY A 83 18.32 4.28 22.59
C GLY A 83 18.14 5.00 21.25
N ASP A 84 16.91 5.16 20.80
CA ASP A 84 16.52 6.30 19.98
C ASP A 84 15.67 7.20 20.87
N ALA A 85 15.85 8.52 20.77
CA ALA A 85 15.04 9.47 21.52
C ALA A 85 13.56 9.09 21.34
N ASP A 86 12.77 9.16 22.41
CA ASP A 86 11.33 8.88 22.41
C ASP A 86 10.65 9.90 21.47
N VAL A 87 10.74 9.63 20.16
CA VAL A 87 10.08 10.42 19.12
C VAL A 87 8.62 10.10 19.29
N ASP A 88 7.82 11.16 19.43
CA ASP A 88 6.38 11.01 19.44
C ASP A 88 5.96 10.17 18.22
N PRO A 89 5.28 9.03 18.41
CA PRO A 89 4.96 8.10 17.33
C PRO A 89 4.19 8.76 16.19
N THR A 90 3.31 9.72 16.48
CA THR A 90 2.61 10.48 15.42
C THR A 90 3.59 11.33 14.61
N THR A 91 4.58 11.94 15.25
CA THR A 91 5.64 12.68 14.57
C THR A 91 6.46 11.77 13.65
N GLY A 92 6.83 10.57 14.13
CA GLY A 92 7.50 9.56 13.31
C GLY A 92 6.66 9.10 12.12
N ALA A 93 5.36 8.87 12.34
CA ALA A 93 4.42 8.48 11.30
C ALA A 93 4.29 9.55 10.21
N LEU A 94 4.08 10.82 10.58
CA LEU A 94 3.96 11.92 9.61
C LEU A 94 5.27 12.14 8.82
N ALA A 95 6.42 11.91 9.45
CA ALA A 95 7.71 11.91 8.77
C ALA A 95 7.83 10.72 7.79
N ALA A 96 7.38 9.52 8.18
CA ALA A 96 7.34 8.36 7.31
C ALA A 96 6.43 8.57 6.10
N VAL A 97 5.23 9.13 6.28
CA VAL A 97 4.32 9.49 5.18
C VAL A 97 4.99 10.45 4.20
N ALA A 98 5.66 11.48 4.70
CA ALA A 98 6.36 12.44 3.85
C ALA A 98 7.55 11.81 3.10
N LEU A 99 8.32 10.94 3.76
CA LEU A 99 9.45 10.25 3.16
C LEU A 99 8.99 9.26 2.08
N ALA A 100 7.96 8.45 2.36
CA ALA A 100 7.40 7.49 1.42
C ALA A 100 6.83 8.17 0.17
N ALA A 101 6.09 9.28 0.34
CA ALA A 101 5.59 10.08 -0.79
C ALA A 101 6.71 10.56 -1.71
N ALA A 102 7.83 11.00 -1.11
CA ALA A 102 8.99 11.49 -1.86
C ALA A 102 9.78 10.36 -2.53
N GLU A 103 9.90 9.21 -1.88
CA GLU A 103 10.59 8.03 -2.43
C GLU A 103 9.85 7.45 -3.64
N ALA A 104 8.52 7.36 -3.56
CA ALA A 104 7.68 6.79 -4.62
C ALA A 104 7.17 7.82 -5.64
N ASP A 105 7.41 9.13 -5.44
CA ASP A 105 6.85 10.24 -6.24
C ASP A 105 5.32 10.17 -6.38
N GLY A 106 4.63 9.84 -5.28
CA GLY A 106 3.20 9.52 -5.29
C GLY A 106 2.40 10.10 -4.11
N THR A 107 1.14 9.67 -4.01
CA THR A 107 0.19 10.13 -2.98
C THR A 107 -0.04 9.05 -1.93
N PRO A 108 0.35 9.25 -0.66
CA PRO A 108 0.06 8.32 0.41
C PRO A 108 -1.44 8.20 0.68
N TYR A 109 -1.92 6.98 0.87
CA TYR A 109 -3.32 6.71 1.15
C TYR A 109 -3.56 5.71 2.30
N ALA A 110 -2.50 5.07 2.79
CA ALA A 110 -2.56 4.34 4.05
C ALA A 110 -1.23 4.45 4.80
N ILE A 111 -1.29 4.35 6.12
CA ILE A 111 -0.16 4.16 7.01
C ILE A 111 -0.56 3.23 8.15
N ASP A 112 0.24 2.22 8.43
CA ASP A 112 0.11 1.36 9.60
C ASP A 112 1.48 1.11 10.25
N THR A 113 1.46 0.56 11.47
CA THR A 113 2.66 0.05 12.11
C THR A 113 2.70 -1.47 12.10
N GLU A 114 3.74 -2.04 11.47
CA GLU A 114 4.05 -3.46 11.51
C GLU A 114 5.47 -3.69 12.03
N ALA A 115 5.58 -4.60 13.02
CA ALA A 115 6.85 -5.00 13.61
C ALA A 115 7.76 -3.83 14.07
N GLY A 116 7.16 -2.71 14.49
CA GLY A 116 7.87 -1.52 14.98
C GLY A 116 8.40 -0.61 13.87
N SER A 117 8.03 -0.83 12.62
CA SER A 117 8.27 0.08 11.49
C SER A 117 6.93 0.66 11.01
N TRP A 118 6.99 1.74 10.23
CA TRP A 118 5.83 2.27 9.50
C TRP A 118 5.76 1.61 8.13
N GLN A 119 4.58 1.20 7.70
CA GLN A 119 4.29 0.84 6.32
C GLN A 119 3.39 1.92 5.76
N VAL A 120 3.73 2.46 4.58
CA VAL A 120 2.97 3.52 3.93
C VAL A 120 2.64 3.08 2.52
N ASP A 121 1.36 2.97 2.20
CA ASP A 121 0.92 2.70 0.83
C ASP A 121 0.81 4.02 0.06
N VAL A 122 1.46 4.05 -1.10
CA VAL A 122 1.58 5.24 -1.95
C VAL A 122 1.04 4.95 -3.34
N ALA A 123 0.02 5.69 -3.75
CA ALA A 123 -0.54 5.62 -5.09
C ALA A 123 0.41 6.30 -6.10
N VAL A 124 0.84 5.56 -7.12
CA VAL A 124 1.74 6.02 -8.19
C VAL A 124 1.32 5.42 -9.53
N ASP A 125 1.12 6.27 -10.55
CA ASP A 125 0.74 5.87 -11.92
C ASP A 125 -0.44 4.87 -12.02
N GLY A 126 -1.34 4.90 -11.04
CA GLY A 126 -2.48 3.99 -10.95
C GLY A 126 -2.16 2.59 -10.41
N ALA A 127 -0.99 2.38 -9.83
CA ALA A 127 -0.67 1.24 -8.96
C ALA A 127 -0.40 1.74 -7.53
N SER A 128 -0.03 0.82 -6.64
CA SER A 128 0.42 1.15 -5.28
C SER A 128 1.87 0.69 -5.07
N VAL A 129 2.59 1.41 -4.21
CA VAL A 129 3.88 0.99 -3.67
C VAL A 129 3.78 1.09 -2.15
N GLU A 130 3.97 -0.04 -1.47
CA GLU A 130 4.15 -0.11 -0.02
C GLU A 130 5.61 0.27 0.28
N VAL A 131 5.81 1.29 1.12
CA VAL A 131 7.11 1.75 1.59
C VAL A 131 7.22 1.48 3.08
N THR A 132 8.17 0.63 3.46
CA THR A 132 8.51 0.40 4.88
C THR A 132 9.55 1.43 5.30
N VAL A 133 9.26 2.16 6.38
CA VAL A 133 10.10 3.24 6.93
C VAL A 133 10.40 2.96 8.40
N ASP A 134 11.57 3.35 8.86
CA ASP A 134 11.95 3.25 10.27
C ASP A 134 10.97 4.03 11.18
N PRO A 135 10.83 3.66 12.47
CA PRO A 135 9.84 4.27 13.37
C PRO A 135 9.97 5.78 13.56
N THR A 136 11.13 6.38 13.32
CA THR A 136 11.35 7.83 13.38
C THR A 136 11.04 8.57 12.08
N GLY A 137 10.77 7.84 10.99
CA GLY A 137 10.40 8.39 9.70
C GLY A 137 11.57 9.00 8.90
N THR A 138 12.78 8.50 9.08
CA THR A 138 14.02 9.10 8.54
C THR A 138 14.72 8.26 7.47
N GLU A 139 14.44 6.96 7.42
CA GLU A 139 15.10 5.98 6.57
C GLU A 139 14.09 4.98 5.99
N VAL A 140 14.13 4.80 4.67
CA VAL A 140 13.38 3.74 3.98
C VAL A 140 14.10 2.41 4.19
N LEU A 141 13.38 1.44 4.76
CA LEU A 141 13.86 0.09 5.05
C LEU A 141 13.54 -0.90 3.92
N GLY A 142 12.51 -0.63 3.14
CA GLY A 142 12.08 -1.48 2.03
C GLY A 142 10.96 -0.87 1.20
N THR A 143 10.79 -1.40 -0.01
CA THR A 143 9.72 -1.05 -0.93
C THR A 143 9.15 -2.29 -1.58
N ARG A 144 7.86 -2.29 -1.85
CA ARG A 144 7.17 -3.40 -2.53
C ARG A 144 6.05 -2.87 -3.41
N ASP A 145 5.97 -3.36 -4.65
CA ASP A 145 4.84 -3.07 -5.53
C ASP A 145 3.57 -3.77 -5.02
N ASP A 146 2.44 -3.07 -5.08
CA ASP A 146 1.11 -3.60 -4.81
C ASP A 146 0.07 -3.05 -5.81
N ASP A 147 -1.12 -3.63 -5.80
CA ASP A 147 -2.22 -3.19 -6.65
C ASP A 147 -2.97 -2.02 -5.98
N LEU A 148 -3.46 -1.08 -6.80
CA LEU A 148 -4.37 -0.03 -6.36
C LEU A 148 -5.75 -0.27 -6.97
N ASP A 149 -6.75 -0.43 -6.12
CA ASP A 149 -8.12 -0.70 -6.56
C ASP A 149 -8.73 0.51 -7.29
N ALA A 150 -9.78 0.24 -8.07
CA ALA A 150 -10.42 1.28 -8.90
C ALA A 150 -11.14 2.33 -8.05
N GLU A 151 -11.76 1.88 -6.99
CA GLU A 151 -12.47 2.67 -6.00
C GLU A 151 -11.51 3.59 -5.25
N ASP A 152 -10.39 3.07 -4.74
CA ASP A 152 -9.37 3.86 -4.05
C ASP A 152 -8.76 4.93 -4.97
N ARG A 153 -8.41 4.54 -6.21
CA ARG A 153 -7.89 5.49 -7.19
C ARG A 153 -8.88 6.62 -7.49
N ALA A 154 -10.17 6.31 -7.55
CA ALA A 154 -11.20 7.31 -7.77
C ALA A 154 -11.38 8.23 -6.55
N ALA A 155 -11.47 7.64 -5.36
CA ALA A 155 -11.60 8.38 -4.10
C ALA A 155 -10.39 9.31 -3.85
N LEU A 156 -9.16 8.85 -4.11
CA LEU A 156 -7.96 9.69 -4.05
C LEU A 156 -7.97 10.84 -5.06
N GLY A 157 -8.52 10.60 -6.26
CA GLY A 157 -8.64 11.63 -7.29
C GLY A 157 -9.63 12.74 -6.92
N ASP A 158 -10.64 12.41 -6.11
CA ASP A 158 -11.68 13.34 -5.66
C ASP A 158 -11.39 13.95 -4.27
N ALA A 159 -10.45 13.39 -3.51
CA ALA A 159 -10.08 13.85 -2.18
C ALA A 159 -9.50 15.27 -2.19
N THR A 160 -10.01 16.12 -1.29
CA THR A 160 -9.48 17.47 -1.05
C THR A 160 -8.58 17.51 0.18
N VAL A 161 -8.94 16.74 1.21
CA VAL A 161 -8.16 16.51 2.42
C VAL A 161 -7.29 15.28 2.18
N GLN A 162 -5.98 15.43 2.42
CA GLN A 162 -5.01 14.35 2.27
C GLN A 162 -4.75 13.65 3.61
N LEU A 163 -4.27 12.39 3.56
CA LEU A 163 -3.93 11.56 4.72
C LEU A 163 -3.15 12.31 5.83
N PRO A 164 -2.05 13.06 5.57
CA PRO A 164 -1.32 13.75 6.64
C PRO A 164 -2.16 14.80 7.37
N GLU A 165 -3.10 15.44 6.66
CA GLU A 165 -3.96 16.46 7.22
C GLU A 165 -5.08 15.83 8.07
N ALA A 166 -5.65 14.71 7.61
CA ALA A 166 -6.62 13.92 8.38
C ALA A 166 -6.02 13.45 9.72
N VAL A 167 -4.84 12.84 9.68
CA VAL A 167 -4.09 12.43 10.89
C VAL A 167 -3.87 13.61 11.84
N GLN A 168 -3.40 14.74 11.32
CA GLN A 168 -3.16 15.94 12.15
C GLN A 168 -4.44 16.46 12.81
N ARG A 169 -5.58 16.45 12.12
CA ARG A 169 -6.87 16.87 12.68
C ARG A 169 -7.28 15.98 13.85
N VAL A 170 -7.28 14.66 13.65
CA VAL A 170 -7.69 13.69 14.68
C VAL A 170 -6.77 13.73 15.89
N VAL A 171 -5.45 13.72 15.68
CA VAL A 171 -4.48 13.79 16.79
C VAL A 171 -4.58 15.11 17.54
N SER A 172 -4.77 16.24 16.85
CA SER A 172 -4.94 17.55 17.51
C SER A 172 -6.23 17.62 18.32
N GLN A 173 -7.30 16.99 17.86
CA GLN A 173 -8.60 16.96 18.54
C GLN A 173 -8.58 16.06 19.78
N THR A 174 -7.94 14.90 19.68
CA THR A 174 -7.98 13.85 20.72
C THR A 174 -6.82 13.95 21.72
N GLY A 175 -5.68 14.51 21.31
CA GLY A 175 -4.42 14.42 22.04
C GLY A 175 -3.85 12.99 22.09
N GLY A 176 -4.34 12.11 21.21
CA GLY A 176 -3.92 10.72 21.12
C GLY A 176 -2.65 10.50 20.29
N THR A 177 -2.25 9.24 20.21
CA THR A 177 -1.12 8.76 19.40
C THR A 177 -1.66 7.99 18.20
N LEU A 178 -1.21 8.31 16.98
CA LEU A 178 -1.58 7.56 15.78
C LEU A 178 -1.17 6.08 15.89
N ARG A 179 -2.03 5.19 15.42
CA ARG A 179 -1.75 3.77 15.19
C ARG A 179 -1.75 3.42 13.72
N GLU A 180 -2.82 3.80 13.05
CA GLU A 180 -3.03 3.59 11.63
C GLU A 180 -3.94 4.70 11.07
N ALA A 181 -3.84 4.92 9.78
CA ALA A 181 -4.82 5.69 9.03
C ALA A 181 -4.86 5.20 7.58
N ASP A 182 -6.05 5.03 7.03
CA ASP A 182 -6.28 4.50 5.70
C ASP A 182 -7.47 5.17 5.02
N LEU A 183 -7.51 5.10 3.69
CA LEU A 183 -8.65 5.56 2.90
C LEU A 183 -9.75 4.51 2.93
N ASP A 184 -10.93 4.87 3.43
CA ASP A 184 -12.16 4.15 3.14
C ASP A 184 -12.81 4.76 1.89
N ALA A 185 -12.80 3.99 0.79
CA ALA A 185 -13.35 4.41 -0.48
C ALA A 185 -14.87 4.18 -0.61
N ASP A 186 -15.54 3.64 0.41
CA ASP A 186 -17.00 3.52 0.42
C ASP A 186 -17.65 4.92 0.37
N ALA A 187 -18.71 5.09 -0.43
CA ALA A 187 -19.30 6.42 -0.61
C ALA A 187 -20.24 6.79 0.57
N PRO A 188 -20.03 7.93 1.25
CA PRO A 188 -19.00 8.95 1.00
C PRO A 188 -17.62 8.58 1.54
N ALA A 189 -16.56 8.78 0.74
CA ALA A 189 -15.21 8.39 1.10
C ALA A 189 -14.67 9.18 2.30
N SER A 190 -14.06 8.48 3.25
CA SER A 190 -13.47 9.03 4.48
C SER A 190 -12.04 8.51 4.65
N TRP A 191 -11.25 9.23 5.46
CA TRP A 191 -10.05 8.66 6.06
C TRP A 191 -10.44 8.01 7.37
N SER A 192 -10.23 6.71 7.54
CA SER A 192 -10.25 6.09 8.85
C SER A 192 -8.93 6.42 9.56
N VAL A 193 -8.99 6.85 10.80
CA VAL A 193 -7.82 7.21 11.61
C VAL A 193 -7.97 6.62 13.00
N SER A 194 -7.13 5.65 13.33
CA SER A 194 -7.12 5.01 14.63
C SER A 194 -6.04 5.62 15.54
N VAL A 195 -6.44 6.05 16.73
CA VAL A 195 -5.54 6.66 17.72
C VAL A 195 -5.66 5.98 19.08
N THR A 196 -4.54 5.88 19.80
CA THR A 196 -4.55 5.50 21.22
C THR A 196 -4.73 6.74 22.10
N VAL A 197 -5.79 6.75 22.91
CA VAL A 197 -6.08 7.77 23.93
C VAL A 197 -6.25 7.09 25.29
N GLY A 198 -5.44 7.48 26.27
CA GLY A 198 -5.54 6.90 27.62
C GLY A 198 -5.31 5.38 27.67
N GLY A 199 -4.64 4.80 26.68
CA GLY A 199 -4.38 3.36 26.57
C GLY A 199 -5.49 2.55 25.89
N ALA A 200 -6.56 3.20 25.43
CA ALA A 200 -7.59 2.59 24.58
C ALA A 200 -7.47 3.11 23.14
N GLU A 201 -7.78 2.24 22.18
CA GLU A 201 -7.89 2.61 20.78
C GLU A 201 -9.26 3.24 20.52
N GLN A 202 -9.28 4.27 19.69
CA GLN A 202 -10.48 4.96 19.21
C GLN A 202 -10.28 5.24 17.72
N GLU A 203 -11.31 4.97 16.94
CA GLU A 203 -11.32 5.17 15.49
C GLU A 203 -12.15 6.39 15.13
N PHE A 204 -11.68 7.14 14.13
CA PHE A 204 -12.33 8.36 13.66
C PHE A 204 -12.35 8.37 12.13
N ASP A 205 -13.51 8.71 11.58
CA ASP A 205 -13.64 9.05 10.18
C ASP A 205 -13.35 10.54 9.95
N VAL A 206 -12.62 10.84 8.88
CA VAL A 206 -12.40 12.20 8.40
C VAL A 206 -12.90 12.32 6.96
N ASP A 207 -13.95 13.10 6.74
CA ASP A 207 -14.51 13.30 5.40
C ASP A 207 -13.45 13.86 4.43
N THR A 208 -13.24 13.16 3.30
CA THR A 208 -12.17 13.48 2.34
C THR A 208 -12.38 14.82 1.62
N ALA A 209 -13.60 15.35 1.60
CA ALA A 209 -13.92 16.61 0.92
C ALA A 209 -13.87 17.84 1.85
N THR A 210 -14.28 17.68 3.11
CA THR A 210 -14.52 18.76 4.06
C THR A 210 -13.56 18.74 5.24
N GLY A 211 -13.00 17.58 5.57
CA GLY A 211 -12.18 17.36 6.76
C GLY A 211 -12.99 17.34 8.06
N GLU A 212 -14.31 17.16 7.99
CA GLU A 212 -15.14 16.92 9.18
C GLU A 212 -14.70 15.62 9.85
N VAL A 213 -14.51 15.66 11.17
CA VAL A 213 -14.08 14.51 11.98
C VAL A 213 -15.28 13.97 12.75
N THR A 214 -15.56 12.68 12.60
CA THR A 214 -16.56 11.93 13.37
C THR A 214 -15.90 10.73 14.05
N GLU A 215 -16.34 10.39 15.26
CA GLU A 215 -15.90 9.16 15.93
C GLU A 215 -16.66 7.97 15.33
N ASP A 216 -15.96 6.90 14.95
CA ASP A 216 -16.63 5.65 14.60
C ASP A 216 -17.09 4.97 15.89
N THR A 217 -18.42 4.91 16.06
CA THR A 217 -19.03 4.11 17.10
C THR A 217 -19.69 2.91 16.45
N THR A 218 -18.90 1.91 16.08
CA THR A 218 -19.42 0.58 15.73
C THR A 218 -20.28 0.04 16.90
N ASP A 219 -21.61 -0.04 16.71
CA ASP A 219 -22.60 -0.64 17.64
C ASP A 219 -22.70 -2.17 17.49
#